data_AF-A0A564T2P5-F1
#
_entry.id   AF-A0A564T2P5-F1
#
_cell.length_a   1.000
_cell.length_b   1.000
_cell.length_c   1.000
_cell.angle_alpha   90.00
_cell.angle_beta   90.00
_cell.angle_gamma   90.00
#
_symmetry.space_group_name_H-M   'P 1'
#
loop_
_entity.id
_entity.type
_entity.pdbx_description
1 polymer ?
#
loop_
_entity_poly.entity_id
_entity_poly.type
_entity_poly.pdbx_seq_one_letter_code
_entity_poly.pdbx_strand_id
1 'polypeptide(L)'
;MEKERQLTREQLLEMESAPKTKMQRRLDVLVCFCPFIAAIIMFLVYYNMPNIVTNPKPHIFTICVCFFLALYLITLIRGFINKSYFGKVRYKAPLYTVIVLVVMLYDVLTLKTGILKQPFFPCVNTILVAIIEDRKLLLVSTLGSLKLLFTGYFIGGILGLITGVACGYNKKINYWVSPIIKLLGPIPSTTWIPIIMVLVSSLFKGSAFIIGLGVWFAMTIASQNGIQNVDKAYLEAARTLGAKGYQLVFRVAIPHAMPNILQGMTQGMSSACTALLVAEMLGAKAGLGWYIQWQKSWAIYSKMYAAVVLICVIFTAVAFALNVLKKILLRWQEGVVK
;
A
#
# COMPACT_ATOMS: atom_id res chain seq x y z
N MET A 1 18.14 16.04 44.87
CA MET A 1 17.55 14.86 44.20
C MET A 1 17.25 15.24 42.77
N GLU A 2 18.23 14.99 41.90
CA GLU A 2 18.16 15.33 40.48
C GLU A 2 17.28 14.30 39.77
N LYS A 3 16.24 14.75 39.09
CA LYS A 3 15.29 13.91 38.35
C LYS A 3 16.08 13.19 37.25
N GLU A 4 16.28 11.87 37.36
CA GLU A 4 16.88 11.07 36.29
C GLU A 4 16.07 11.28 35.01
N ARG A 5 16.64 12.04 34.08
CA ARG A 5 16.04 12.31 32.78
C ARG A 5 16.14 11.01 31.99
N GLN A 6 15.02 10.28 31.85
CA GLN A 6 14.97 9.10 30.99
C GLN A 6 15.43 9.48 29.58
N LEU A 7 16.64 9.01 29.23
CA LEU A 7 17.25 9.24 27.94
C LEU A 7 16.45 8.47 26.87
N THR A 8 16.13 9.13 25.76
CA THR A 8 15.49 8.46 24.63
C THR A 8 16.43 7.38 24.09
N ARG A 9 15.92 6.26 23.56
CA ARG A 9 16.73 5.17 22.97
C ARG A 9 17.79 5.66 21.96
N GLU A 10 17.48 6.72 21.22
CA GLU A 10 18.42 7.37 20.29
C GLU A 10 19.61 8.05 21.01
N GLN A 11 19.39 8.62 22.20
CA GLN A 11 20.44 9.26 23.01
C GLN A 11 21.37 8.22 23.66
N LEU A 12 20.84 7.05 24.03
CA LEU A 12 21.65 5.92 24.50
C LEU A 12 22.56 5.39 23.38
N LEU A 13 22.03 5.22 22.17
CA LEU A 13 22.81 4.80 21.00
C LEU A 13 23.88 5.83 20.59
N GLU A 14 23.60 7.13 20.74
CA GLU A 14 24.60 8.18 20.51
C GLU A 14 25.72 8.15 21.56
N MET A 15 25.40 7.89 22.84
CA MET A 15 26.39 7.74 23.91
C MET A 15 27.27 6.48 23.74
N GLU A 16 26.71 5.41 23.18
CA GLU A 16 27.45 4.19 22.83
C GLU A 16 28.34 4.37 21.57
N SER A 17 28.01 5.33 20.70
CA SER A 17 28.76 5.58 19.47
C SER A 17 29.98 6.47 19.69
N ALA A 18 31.14 6.07 19.16
CA ALA A 18 32.37 6.87 19.25
C ALA A 18 32.17 8.30 18.66
N PRO A 19 32.76 9.34 19.28
CA PRO A 19 32.59 10.72 18.81
C PRO A 19 33.08 10.88 17.38
N LYS A 20 32.15 11.18 16.46
CA LYS A 20 32.46 11.34 15.03
C LYS A 20 33.51 12.42 14.77
N THR A 21 34.51 12.09 13.97
CA THR A 21 35.56 13.03 13.49
C THR A 21 34.95 14.15 12.64
N LYS A 22 35.59 15.33 12.59
CA LYS A 22 35.15 16.46 11.74
C LYS A 22 34.93 16.06 10.27
N MET A 23 35.76 15.16 9.74
CA MET A 23 35.64 14.62 8.38
C MET A 23 34.37 13.78 8.19
N GLN A 24 34.03 12.92 9.14
CA GLN A 24 32.80 12.11 9.09
C GLN A 24 31.54 12.98 9.15
N ARG A 25 31.56 14.05 9.95
CA ARG A 25 30.44 15.03 9.97
C ARG A 25 30.25 15.74 8.63
N ARG A 26 31.35 16.10 7.95
CA ARG A 26 31.28 16.69 6.60
C ARG A 26 30.74 15.71 5.56
N LEU A 27 31.20 14.45 5.61
CA LEU A 27 30.67 13.38 4.75
C LEU A 27 29.18 13.15 4.99
N ASP A 28 28.73 13.21 6.25
CA ASP A 28 27.32 13.04 6.57
C ASP A 28 26.43 14.13 5.96
N VAL A 29 26.89 15.37 6.02
CA VAL A 29 26.22 16.49 5.35
C VAL A 29 26.22 16.28 3.84
N LEU A 30 27.35 15.89 3.25
CA LEU A 30 27.48 15.67 1.80
C LEU A 30 26.47 14.64 1.29
N VAL A 31 26.28 13.53 2.01
CA VAL A 31 25.31 12.51 1.56
C VAL A 31 23.86 13.00 1.63
N CYS A 32 23.51 13.86 2.59
CA CYS A 32 22.19 14.50 2.61
C CYS A 32 21.95 15.37 1.36
N PHE A 33 22.98 15.87 0.69
CA PHE A 33 22.86 16.65 -0.54
C PHE A 33 22.92 15.81 -1.83
N CYS A 34 23.26 14.52 -1.76
CA CYS A 34 23.31 13.64 -2.95
C CYS A 34 22.04 13.67 -3.81
N PRO A 35 20.80 13.67 -3.27
CA PRO A 35 19.59 13.76 -4.08
C PRO A 35 19.51 15.03 -4.92
N PHE A 36 19.97 16.17 -4.39
CA PHE A 36 20.01 17.44 -5.14
C PHE A 36 21.04 17.40 -6.24
N ILE A 37 22.24 16.87 -5.97
CA ILE A 37 23.30 16.74 -6.97
C ILE A 37 22.82 15.84 -8.12
N ALA A 38 22.22 14.69 -7.81
CA ALA A 38 21.66 13.79 -8.81
C ALA A 38 20.55 14.46 -9.63
N ALA A 39 19.70 15.29 -9.02
CA ALA A 39 18.64 15.98 -9.74
C ALA A 39 19.17 17.12 -10.64
N ILE A 40 20.23 17.82 -10.22
CA ILE A 40 20.92 18.79 -11.08
C ILE A 40 21.49 18.10 -12.31
N ILE A 41 22.16 16.95 -12.13
CA ILE A 41 22.69 16.14 -13.25
C ILE A 41 21.54 15.70 -14.17
N MET A 42 20.43 15.21 -13.59
CA MET A 42 19.24 14.85 -14.36
C MET A 42 18.72 16.03 -15.20
N PHE A 43 18.62 17.24 -14.65
CA PHE A 43 18.16 18.41 -15.40
C PHE A 43 19.14 18.80 -16.50
N LEU A 44 20.45 18.76 -16.25
CA LEU A 44 21.47 19.01 -17.26
C LEU A 44 21.34 18.03 -18.44
N VAL A 45 21.19 16.74 -18.15
CA VAL A 45 20.97 15.72 -19.19
C VAL A 45 19.64 15.94 -19.92
N TYR A 46 18.57 16.24 -19.19
CA TYR A 46 17.23 16.41 -19.74
C TYR A 46 17.11 17.59 -20.70
N TYR A 47 17.77 18.72 -20.43
CA TYR A 47 17.70 19.91 -21.28
C TYR A 47 18.79 19.98 -22.35
N ASN A 48 20.01 19.49 -22.06
CA ASN A 48 21.14 19.71 -22.97
C ASN A 48 21.31 18.59 -24.00
N MET A 49 20.88 17.37 -23.69
CA MET A 49 20.99 16.24 -24.63
C MET A 49 19.85 16.31 -25.66
N PRO A 50 20.12 16.12 -26.97
CA PRO A 50 19.07 16.15 -27.99
C PRO A 50 18.05 15.01 -27.79
N ASN A 51 16.78 15.29 -28.11
CA ASN A 51 15.71 14.31 -28.02
C ASN A 51 15.54 13.61 -29.37
N ILE A 52 15.50 12.28 -29.37
CA ILE A 52 15.17 11.49 -30.57
C ILE A 52 13.64 11.45 -30.78
N VAL A 53 12.88 11.46 -29.69
CA VAL A 53 11.41 11.38 -29.72
C VAL A 53 10.77 12.68 -29.24
N THR A 54 9.55 12.95 -29.71
CA THR A 54 8.80 14.15 -29.35
C THR A 54 8.51 14.18 -27.83
N ASN A 55 8.78 15.35 -27.22
CA ASN A 55 8.56 15.57 -25.80
C ASN A 55 7.56 16.71 -25.57
N PRO A 56 6.25 16.43 -25.50
CA PRO A 56 5.24 17.47 -25.35
C PRO A 56 5.32 18.11 -23.96
N LYS A 57 5.32 19.44 -23.88
CA LYS A 57 5.30 20.19 -22.61
C LYS A 57 6.40 19.74 -21.61
N PRO A 58 7.69 19.85 -21.96
CA PRO A 58 8.79 19.29 -21.17
C PRO A 58 8.91 19.89 -19.75
N HIS A 59 8.33 21.06 -19.52
CA HIS A 59 8.31 21.74 -18.22
C HIS A 59 7.50 21.00 -17.15
N ILE A 60 6.53 20.14 -17.52
CA ILE A 60 5.71 19.40 -16.56
C ILE A 60 6.58 18.45 -15.72
N PHE A 61 7.45 17.68 -16.37
CA PHE A 61 8.42 16.84 -15.68
C PHE A 61 9.29 17.62 -14.69
N THR A 62 9.85 18.75 -15.12
CA THR A 62 10.70 19.60 -14.28
C THR A 62 9.94 20.14 -13.07
N ILE A 63 8.70 20.61 -13.26
CA ILE A 63 7.84 21.07 -12.15
C ILE A 63 7.59 19.94 -11.14
N CYS A 64 7.29 18.72 -11.62
CA CYS A 64 7.09 17.58 -10.75
C CYS A 64 8.34 17.21 -9.94
N VAL A 65 9.52 17.17 -10.57
CA VAL A 65 10.79 16.90 -9.88
C VAL A 65 11.09 18.00 -8.85
N CYS A 66 10.92 19.28 -9.22
CA CYS A 66 11.09 20.41 -8.32
C CYS A 66 10.14 20.35 -7.12
N PHE A 67 8.89 19.91 -7.30
CA PHE A 67 7.95 19.71 -6.20
C PHE A 67 8.47 18.67 -5.19
N PHE A 68 8.95 17.51 -5.66
CA PHE A 68 9.52 16.48 -4.77
C PHE A 68 10.83 16.93 -4.11
N LEU A 69 11.68 17.68 -4.82
CA LEU A 69 12.88 18.28 -4.24
C LEU A 69 12.55 19.32 -3.17
N ALA A 70 11.49 20.12 -3.35
CA ALA A 70 11.04 21.07 -2.35
C ALA A 70 10.54 20.35 -1.08
N LEU A 71 9.79 19.25 -1.22
CA LEU A 71 9.41 18.40 -0.08
C LEU A 71 10.63 17.82 0.63
N TYR A 72 11.63 17.36 -0.14
CA TYR A 72 12.88 16.87 0.43
C TYR A 72 13.65 18.00 1.16
N LEU A 73 13.69 19.20 0.59
CA LEU A 73 14.31 20.38 1.19
C LEU A 73 13.70 20.71 2.56
N ILE A 74 12.37 20.65 2.69
CA ILE A 74 11.69 20.85 3.97
C ILE A 74 12.17 19.81 5.01
N THR A 75 12.32 18.54 4.61
CA THR A 75 12.83 17.51 5.54
C THR A 75 14.29 17.71 5.91
N LEU A 76 15.11 18.20 4.98
CA LEU A 76 16.52 18.49 5.18
C LEU A 76 16.71 19.70 6.12
N ILE A 77 15.96 20.79 5.92
CA ILE A 77 15.94 21.96 6.83
C ILE A 77 15.53 21.52 8.24
N ARG A 78 14.47 20.71 8.37
CA ARG A 78 14.07 20.12 9.67
C ARG A 78 15.17 19.26 10.28
N GLY A 79 15.94 18.54 9.44
CA GLY A 79 17.12 17.78 9.84
C GLY A 79 18.22 18.65 10.42
N PHE A 80 18.50 19.82 9.85
CA PHE A 80 19.51 20.74 10.40
C PHE A 80 19.10 21.37 11.74
N ILE A 81 17.79 21.59 11.95
CA ILE A 81 17.27 22.12 13.21
C ILE A 81 17.30 21.04 14.31
N ASN A 82 17.05 19.77 13.97
CA ASN A 82 16.94 18.68 14.95
C ASN A 82 17.82 17.48 14.57
N LYS A 83 18.82 17.17 15.42
CA LYS A 83 19.78 16.07 15.23
C LYS A 83 19.12 14.70 15.01
N SER A 84 18.00 14.40 15.68
CA SER A 84 17.26 13.14 15.48
C SER A 84 16.69 13.03 14.05
N TYR A 85 16.20 14.14 13.50
CA TYR A 85 15.73 14.19 12.11
C TYR A 85 16.89 14.14 11.11
N PHE A 86 18.05 14.70 11.45
CA PHE A 86 19.25 14.61 10.60
C PHE A 86 19.63 13.16 10.31
N GLY A 87 19.64 12.30 11.34
CA GLY A 87 19.92 10.86 11.18
C GLY A 87 18.93 10.17 10.24
N LYS A 88 17.64 10.50 10.34
CA LYS A 88 16.58 9.96 9.45
C LYS A 88 16.75 10.43 8.00
N VAL A 89 17.09 11.71 7.79
CA VAL A 89 17.36 12.27 6.45
C VAL A 89 18.58 11.60 5.84
N ARG A 90 19.67 11.48 6.60
CA ARG A 90 20.92 10.82 6.20
C ARG A 90 20.70 9.37 5.76
N TYR A 91 19.86 8.63 6.49
CA TYR A 91 19.52 7.25 6.17
C TYR A 91 18.69 7.12 4.89
N LYS A 92 17.75 8.05 4.66
CA LYS A 92 16.86 8.03 3.48
C LYS A 92 17.47 8.68 2.22
N ALA A 93 18.50 9.52 2.36
CA ALA A 93 19.09 10.25 1.24
C ALA A 93 19.64 9.34 0.11
N PRO A 94 20.36 8.23 0.38
CA PRO A 94 20.79 7.32 -0.68
C PRO A 94 19.63 6.74 -1.48
N LEU A 95 18.53 6.38 -0.83
CA LEU A 95 17.33 5.85 -1.49
C LEU A 95 16.75 6.88 -2.47
N TYR A 96 16.60 8.14 -2.06
CA TYR A 96 16.12 9.21 -2.95
C TYR A 96 17.08 9.48 -4.11
N THR A 97 18.39 9.40 -3.85
CA THR A 97 19.41 9.52 -4.90
C THR A 97 19.24 8.42 -5.96
N VAL A 98 19.08 7.17 -5.53
CA VAL A 98 18.85 6.04 -6.43
C VAL A 98 17.55 6.21 -7.22
N ILE A 99 16.47 6.66 -6.59
CA ILE A 99 15.20 6.93 -7.30
C ILE A 99 15.40 7.95 -8.42
N VAL A 100 16.08 9.07 -8.13
CA VAL A 100 16.40 10.10 -9.13
C VAL A 100 17.25 9.51 -10.26
N LEU A 101 18.29 8.75 -9.94
CA LEU A 101 19.14 8.11 -10.95
C LEU A 101 18.39 7.10 -11.83
N VAL A 102 17.47 6.32 -11.26
CA VAL A 102 16.64 5.36 -12.02
C VAL A 102 15.69 6.10 -12.97
N VAL A 103 15.04 7.18 -12.50
CA VAL A 103 14.18 8.01 -13.35
C VAL A 103 14.99 8.66 -14.48
N MET A 104 16.18 9.16 -14.18
CA MET A 104 17.10 9.73 -15.17
C MET A 104 17.52 8.68 -16.20
N LEU A 105 17.91 7.48 -15.75
CA LEU A 105 18.30 6.38 -16.63
C LEU A 105 17.14 5.99 -17.56
N TYR A 106 15.93 5.86 -17.02
CA TYR A 106 14.75 5.54 -17.82
C TYR A 106 14.44 6.62 -18.87
N ASP A 107 14.56 7.90 -18.52
CA ASP A 107 14.37 9.00 -19.48
C ASP A 107 15.46 8.99 -20.58
N VAL A 108 16.71 8.73 -20.22
CA VAL A 108 17.81 8.57 -21.19
C VAL A 108 17.56 7.39 -22.14
N LEU A 109 17.10 6.25 -21.61
CA LEU A 109 16.79 5.07 -22.41
C LEU A 109 15.60 5.24 -23.36
N THR A 110 14.64 6.08 -22.99
CA THR A 110 13.41 6.32 -23.77
C THR A 110 13.52 7.54 -24.68
N LEU A 111 13.75 8.72 -24.11
CA LEU A 111 13.70 10.00 -24.81
C LEU A 111 14.98 10.32 -25.59
N LYS A 112 16.15 9.96 -25.03
CA LYS A 112 17.46 10.39 -25.55
C LYS A 112 18.11 9.39 -26.48
N THR A 113 18.12 8.11 -26.11
CA THR A 113 18.82 7.05 -26.88
C THR A 113 17.88 6.22 -27.75
N GLY A 114 16.59 6.19 -27.44
CA GLY A 114 15.60 5.42 -28.20
C GLY A 114 15.79 3.90 -28.14
N ILE A 115 16.61 3.40 -27.21
CA ILE A 115 16.79 1.95 -26.98
C ILE A 115 15.45 1.33 -26.58
N LEU A 116 14.70 2.01 -25.71
CA LEU A 116 13.33 1.68 -25.35
C LEU A 116 12.37 2.40 -26.30
N LYS A 117 11.85 1.66 -27.29
CA LYS A 117 11.03 2.21 -28.37
C LYS A 117 9.63 2.62 -27.90
N GLN A 118 9.20 3.81 -28.34
CA GLN A 118 7.80 4.24 -28.26
C GLN A 118 6.98 3.53 -29.36
N PRO A 119 5.70 3.20 -29.13
CA PRO A 119 4.87 3.64 -28.01
C PRO A 119 4.95 2.77 -26.75
N PHE A 120 5.56 1.59 -26.79
CA PHE A 120 5.53 0.63 -25.67
C PHE A 120 6.16 1.15 -24.37
N PHE A 121 7.23 1.96 -24.49
CA PHE A 121 7.93 2.56 -23.37
C PHE A 121 7.84 4.09 -23.45
N PRO A 122 6.73 4.69 -22.95
CA PRO A 122 6.59 6.14 -22.94
C PRO A 122 7.57 6.78 -21.94
N CYS A 123 8.09 7.95 -22.29
CA CYS A 123 8.94 8.72 -21.38
C CYS A 123 8.11 9.25 -20.20
N VAL A 124 8.78 9.52 -19.07
CA VAL A 124 8.11 9.91 -17.81
C VAL A 124 7.27 11.17 -18.00
N ASN A 125 7.75 12.14 -18.78
CA ASN A 125 7.01 13.36 -19.05
C ASN A 125 5.66 13.08 -19.75
N THR A 126 5.61 12.20 -20.75
CA THR A 126 4.35 11.87 -21.43
C THR A 126 3.34 11.18 -20.52
N ILE A 127 3.80 10.40 -19.53
CA ILE A 127 2.94 9.80 -18.50
C ILE A 127 2.34 10.91 -17.63
N LEU A 128 3.15 11.89 -17.18
CA LEU A 128 2.68 13.02 -16.38
C LEU A 128 1.69 13.90 -17.14
N VAL A 129 1.97 14.18 -18.42
CA VAL A 129 1.06 14.91 -19.31
C VAL A 129 -0.28 14.17 -19.43
N ALA A 130 -0.25 12.85 -19.62
CA ALA A 130 -1.46 12.04 -19.72
C ALA A 130 -2.31 12.08 -18.45
N ILE A 131 -1.70 12.12 -17.25
CA ILE A 131 -2.42 12.28 -15.98
C ILE A 131 -3.18 13.62 -15.95
N ILE A 132 -2.56 14.69 -16.45
CA ILE A 132 -3.15 16.03 -16.44
C ILE A 132 -4.25 16.16 -17.49
N GLU A 133 -4.03 15.65 -18.70
CA GLU A 133 -4.97 15.76 -19.82
C GLU A 133 -6.24 14.93 -19.59
N ASP A 134 -6.10 13.67 -19.14
CA ASP A 134 -7.22 12.78 -18.89
C ASP A 134 -7.75 12.83 -17.44
N ARG A 135 -7.36 13.84 -16.66
CA ARG A 135 -7.67 13.96 -15.23
C ARG A 135 -9.14 13.72 -14.88
N LYS A 136 -10.07 14.23 -15.69
CA LYS A 136 -11.52 14.08 -15.44
C LYS A 136 -11.94 12.62 -15.52
N LEU A 137 -11.49 11.92 -16.56
CA LEU A 137 -11.82 10.52 -16.78
C LEU A 137 -11.11 9.62 -15.76
N LEU A 138 -9.83 9.91 -15.46
CA LEU A 138 -9.08 9.21 -14.41
C LEU A 138 -9.73 9.35 -13.04
N LEU A 139 -10.28 10.52 -12.69
CA LEU A 139 -11.01 10.72 -11.44
C LEU A 139 -12.30 9.90 -11.38
N VAL A 140 -13.08 9.88 -12.47
CA VAL A 140 -14.30 9.05 -12.53
C VAL A 140 -13.95 7.56 -12.41
N SER A 141 -12.93 7.10 -13.13
CA SER A 141 -12.42 5.73 -13.02
C SER A 141 -11.94 5.39 -11.62
N THR A 142 -11.22 6.31 -10.98
CA THR A 142 -10.74 6.16 -9.59
C THR A 142 -11.90 5.98 -8.61
N LEU A 143 -12.93 6.82 -8.70
CA LEU A 143 -14.11 6.73 -7.86
C LEU A 143 -14.87 5.42 -8.10
N GLY A 144 -14.95 4.97 -9.35
CA GLY A 144 -15.50 3.66 -9.72
C GLY A 144 -14.76 2.52 -9.02
N SER A 145 -13.43 2.53 -9.10
CA SER A 145 -12.57 1.53 -8.44
C SER A 145 -12.70 1.53 -6.94
N LEU A 146 -12.70 2.70 -6.28
CA LEU A 146 -12.87 2.80 -4.84
C LEU A 146 -14.25 2.31 -4.39
N LYS A 147 -15.31 2.69 -5.12
CA LYS A 147 -16.67 2.21 -4.83
C LYS A 147 -16.75 0.69 -4.92
N LEU A 148 -16.22 0.10 -5.98
CA LEU A 148 -16.24 -1.34 -6.18
C LEU A 148 -15.40 -2.07 -5.12
N LEU A 149 -14.19 -1.57 -4.86
CA LEU A 149 -13.26 -2.09 -3.85
C LEU A 149 -13.90 -2.13 -2.47
N PHE A 150 -14.39 -0.98 -1.97
CA PHE A 150 -14.96 -0.92 -0.63
C PHE A 150 -16.26 -1.71 -0.51
N THR A 151 -17.07 -1.76 -1.56
CA THR A 151 -18.29 -2.58 -1.56
C THR A 151 -17.95 -4.06 -1.33
N GLY A 152 -17.05 -4.62 -2.15
CA GLY A 152 -16.62 -6.01 -2.00
C GLY A 152 -15.87 -6.25 -0.69
N TYR A 153 -14.99 -5.32 -0.31
CA TYR A 153 -14.17 -5.42 0.90
C TYR A 153 -15.00 -5.44 2.19
N PHE A 154 -15.97 -4.53 2.35
CA PHE A 154 -16.78 -4.52 3.57
C PHE A 154 -17.74 -5.70 3.64
N ILE A 155 -18.37 -6.09 2.52
CA ILE A 155 -19.25 -7.27 2.50
C ILE A 155 -18.45 -8.53 2.84
N GLY A 156 -17.35 -8.77 2.14
CA GLY A 156 -16.47 -9.93 2.40
C GLY A 156 -15.87 -9.89 3.80
N GLY A 157 -15.47 -8.70 4.27
CA GLY A 157 -14.87 -8.52 5.59
C GLY A 157 -15.83 -8.79 6.74
N ILE A 158 -17.06 -8.29 6.66
CA ILE A 158 -18.10 -8.55 7.67
C ILE A 158 -18.47 -10.02 7.68
N LEU A 159 -18.74 -10.60 6.51
CA LEU A 159 -19.07 -12.03 6.42
C LEU A 159 -17.93 -12.90 6.93
N GLY A 160 -16.68 -12.55 6.58
CA GLY A 160 -15.49 -13.29 6.98
C GLY A 160 -15.21 -13.20 8.47
N LEU A 161 -15.45 -12.03 9.07
CA LEU A 161 -15.37 -11.85 10.51
C LEU A 161 -16.41 -12.72 11.22
N ILE A 162 -17.66 -12.71 10.76
CA ILE A 162 -18.74 -13.51 11.35
C ILE A 162 -18.42 -15.00 11.24
N THR A 163 -18.04 -15.50 10.06
CA THR A 163 -17.71 -16.91 9.85
C THR A 163 -16.48 -17.33 10.64
N GLY A 164 -15.43 -16.50 10.64
CA GLY A 164 -14.19 -16.78 11.37
C GLY A 164 -14.40 -16.81 12.88
N VAL A 165 -15.16 -15.86 13.44
CA VAL A 165 -15.52 -15.86 14.86
C VAL A 165 -16.36 -17.09 15.22
N ALA A 166 -17.35 -17.43 14.39
CA ALA A 166 -18.20 -18.60 14.61
C ALA A 166 -17.43 -19.93 14.56
N CYS A 167 -16.53 -20.09 13.58
CA CYS A 167 -15.66 -21.28 13.48
C CYS A 167 -14.61 -21.32 14.60
N GLY A 168 -14.09 -20.16 15.00
CA GLY A 168 -13.13 -20.08 16.09
C GLY A 168 -13.73 -20.51 17.43
N TYR A 169 -14.95 -20.08 17.71
CA TYR A 169 -15.62 -20.35 18.99
C TYR A 169 -16.33 -21.72 19.05
N ASN A 170 -16.97 -22.15 17.96
CA ASN A 170 -17.80 -23.37 17.96
C ASN A 170 -17.18 -24.49 17.12
N LYS A 171 -16.76 -25.58 17.80
CA LYS A 171 -16.19 -26.78 17.17
C LYS A 171 -17.13 -27.42 16.14
N LYS A 172 -18.45 -27.40 16.35
CA LYS A 172 -19.42 -27.97 15.40
C LYS A 172 -19.46 -27.17 14.10
N ILE A 173 -19.46 -25.83 14.18
CA ILE A 173 -19.43 -24.97 13.00
C ILE A 173 -18.11 -25.16 12.25
N ASN A 174 -16.99 -25.19 12.98
CA ASN A 174 -15.68 -25.43 12.39
C ASN A 174 -15.61 -26.77 11.64
N TYR A 175 -16.21 -27.85 12.19
CA TYR A 175 -16.23 -29.15 11.54
C TYR A 175 -16.86 -29.11 10.14
N TRP A 176 -17.98 -28.39 9.96
CA TRP A 176 -18.68 -28.29 8.68
C TRP A 176 -18.08 -27.24 7.73
N VAL A 177 -17.55 -26.14 8.26
CA VAL A 177 -17.03 -25.03 7.44
C VAL A 177 -15.55 -25.24 7.06
N SER A 178 -14.77 -25.94 7.89
CA SER A 178 -13.33 -26.18 7.63
C SER A 178 -13.05 -26.86 6.27
N PRO A 179 -13.82 -27.87 5.82
CA PRO A 179 -13.63 -28.45 4.49
C PRO A 179 -13.82 -27.42 3.35
N ILE A 180 -14.82 -26.55 3.47
CA ILE A 180 -15.10 -25.49 2.48
C ILE A 180 -13.93 -24.50 2.43
N ILE A 181 -13.45 -24.08 3.60
CA ILE A 181 -12.28 -23.20 3.72
C ILE A 181 -11.04 -23.86 3.12
N LYS A 182 -10.79 -25.15 3.41
CA LYS A 182 -9.62 -25.88 2.87
C LYS A 182 -9.70 -26.06 1.36
N LEU A 183 -10.89 -26.23 0.81
CA LEU A 183 -11.12 -26.37 -0.63
C LEU A 183 -10.96 -25.04 -1.37
N LEU A 184 -11.57 -23.97 -0.84
CA LEU A 184 -11.55 -22.66 -1.47
C LEU A 184 -10.21 -21.92 -1.26
N GLY A 185 -9.51 -22.20 -0.16
CA GLY A 185 -8.36 -21.44 0.27
C GLY A 185 -7.17 -21.38 -0.68
N PRO A 186 -6.76 -22.51 -1.30
CA PRO A 186 -5.68 -22.50 -2.28
C PRO A 186 -6.03 -21.80 -3.59
N ILE A 187 -7.32 -21.62 -3.90
CA ILE A 187 -7.79 -21.11 -5.19
C ILE A 187 -7.90 -19.58 -5.11
N PRO A 188 -7.15 -18.81 -5.93
CA PRO A 188 -7.30 -17.36 -5.98
C PRO A 188 -8.74 -16.97 -6.31
N SER A 189 -9.27 -15.92 -5.67
CA SER A 189 -10.64 -15.50 -5.94
C SER A 189 -10.86 -15.11 -7.40
N THR A 190 -9.83 -14.62 -8.08
CA THR A 190 -9.83 -14.27 -9.50
C THR A 190 -10.10 -15.47 -10.42
N THR A 191 -9.79 -16.70 -10.00
CA THR A 191 -10.06 -17.90 -10.81
C THR A 191 -11.56 -18.11 -11.03
N TRP A 192 -12.42 -17.59 -10.14
CA TRP A 192 -13.87 -17.72 -10.24
C TRP A 192 -14.52 -16.78 -11.25
N ILE A 193 -13.76 -15.87 -11.87
CA ILE A 193 -14.29 -14.86 -12.79
C ILE A 193 -15.19 -15.44 -13.89
N PRO A 194 -14.78 -16.46 -14.66
CA PRO A 194 -15.60 -16.96 -15.77
C PRO A 194 -16.97 -17.47 -15.30
N ILE A 195 -17.00 -18.21 -14.18
CA ILE A 195 -18.23 -18.78 -13.62
C ILE A 195 -19.14 -17.65 -13.13
N ILE A 196 -18.59 -16.69 -12.38
CA ILE A 196 -19.37 -15.59 -11.80
C ILE A 196 -19.93 -14.65 -12.86
N MET A 197 -19.19 -14.41 -13.94
CA MET A 197 -19.65 -13.57 -15.05
C MET A 197 -20.84 -14.18 -15.81
N VAL A 198 -20.98 -15.51 -15.81
CA VAL A 198 -22.14 -16.19 -16.40
C VAL A 198 -23.33 -16.22 -15.44
N LEU A 199 -23.08 -16.44 -14.15
CA LEU A 199 -24.14 -16.57 -13.15
C LEU A 199 -24.79 -15.24 -12.75
N VAL A 200 -24.02 -14.15 -12.76
CA VAL A 200 -24.48 -12.86 -12.24
C VAL A 200 -24.87 -11.93 -13.38
N SER A 201 -26.09 -11.42 -13.34
CA SER A 201 -26.64 -10.51 -14.37
C SER A 201 -25.97 -9.12 -14.43
N SER A 202 -25.14 -8.77 -13.44
CA SER A 202 -24.47 -7.48 -13.34
C SER A 202 -22.98 -7.66 -13.09
N LEU A 203 -22.15 -7.11 -13.97
CA LEU A 203 -20.69 -7.20 -13.90
C LEU A 203 -20.15 -6.51 -12.63
N PHE A 204 -20.85 -5.48 -12.13
CA PHE A 204 -20.53 -4.84 -10.85
C PHE A 204 -20.71 -5.81 -9.67
N LYS A 205 -21.86 -6.50 -9.62
CA LYS A 205 -22.15 -7.47 -8.55
C LYS A 205 -21.19 -8.66 -8.60
N GLY A 206 -20.88 -9.16 -9.80
CA GLY A 206 -19.92 -10.25 -9.98
C GLY A 206 -18.53 -9.86 -9.50
N SER A 207 -18.04 -8.69 -9.91
CA SER A 207 -16.74 -8.16 -9.48
C SER A 207 -16.67 -7.95 -7.97
N ALA A 208 -17.73 -7.38 -7.37
CA ALA A 208 -17.82 -7.20 -5.92
C ALA A 208 -17.82 -8.54 -5.18
N PHE A 209 -18.46 -9.58 -5.73
CA PHE A 209 -18.44 -10.92 -5.17
C PHE A 209 -17.03 -11.53 -5.17
N ILE A 210 -16.28 -11.40 -6.27
CA ILE A 210 -14.90 -11.93 -6.38
C ILE A 210 -13.96 -11.23 -5.39
N ILE A 211 -14.09 -9.91 -5.25
CA ILE A 211 -13.38 -9.14 -4.23
C ILE A 211 -13.78 -9.64 -2.84
N GLY A 212 -15.08 -9.74 -2.58
CA GLY A 212 -15.63 -10.20 -1.31
C GLY A 212 -15.18 -11.60 -0.93
N LEU A 213 -15.09 -12.53 -1.89
CA LEU A 213 -14.65 -13.92 -1.67
C LEU A 213 -13.20 -13.97 -1.15
N GLY A 214 -12.29 -13.20 -1.76
CA GLY A 214 -10.89 -13.14 -1.33
C GLY A 214 -10.73 -12.52 0.05
N VAL A 215 -11.49 -11.45 0.33
CA VAL A 215 -11.49 -10.79 1.64
C VAL A 215 -12.11 -11.68 2.70
N TRP A 216 -13.24 -12.32 2.39
CA TRP A 216 -13.94 -13.27 3.25
C TRP A 216 -13.01 -14.39 3.70
N PHE A 217 -12.23 -14.96 2.79
CA PHE A 217 -11.30 -16.03 3.10
C PHE A 217 -10.22 -15.58 4.08
N ALA A 218 -9.52 -14.48 3.76
CA ALA A 218 -8.47 -13.92 4.60
C ALA A 218 -8.98 -13.56 6.02
N MET A 219 -10.16 -12.94 6.10
CA MET A 219 -10.79 -12.56 7.35
C MET A 219 -11.26 -13.76 8.17
N THR A 220 -11.82 -14.78 7.51
CA THR A 220 -12.28 -16.01 8.18
C THR A 220 -11.13 -16.72 8.87
N ILE A 221 -10.03 -16.97 8.14
CA ILE A 221 -8.86 -17.66 8.68
C ILE A 221 -8.24 -16.87 9.83
N ALA A 222 -8.00 -15.58 9.63
CA ALA A 222 -7.33 -14.76 10.63
C ALA A 222 -8.16 -14.61 11.92
N SER A 223 -9.47 -14.42 11.78
CA SER A 223 -10.39 -14.32 12.93
C SER A 223 -10.53 -15.66 13.64
N GLN A 224 -10.64 -16.77 12.89
CA GLN A 224 -10.68 -18.13 13.45
C GLN A 224 -9.42 -18.43 14.27
N ASN A 225 -8.24 -18.20 13.69
CA ASN A 225 -6.97 -18.41 14.38
C ASN A 225 -6.82 -17.49 15.59
N GLY A 226 -7.27 -16.23 15.47
CA GLY A 226 -7.31 -15.28 16.60
C GLY A 226 -8.11 -15.80 17.79
N ILE A 227 -9.30 -16.35 17.55
CA ILE A 227 -10.13 -16.89 18.63
C ILE A 227 -9.59 -18.22 19.17
N GLN A 228 -9.08 -19.10 18.31
CA GLN A 228 -8.57 -20.41 18.75
C GLN A 228 -7.27 -20.31 19.57
N ASN A 229 -6.51 -19.23 19.38
CA ASN A 229 -5.28 -18.95 20.12
C ASN A 229 -5.49 -18.18 21.44
N VAL A 230 -6.73 -17.91 21.85
CA VAL A 230 -7.01 -17.31 23.16
C VAL A 230 -6.66 -18.32 24.25
N ASP A 231 -5.84 -17.90 25.22
CA ASP A 231 -5.49 -18.75 26.36
C ASP A 231 -6.76 -19.19 27.10
N LYS A 232 -6.86 -20.48 27.39
CA LYS A 232 -7.95 -21.06 28.16
C LYS A 232 -8.05 -20.41 29.54
N ALA A 233 -6.93 -19.99 30.13
CA ALA A 233 -6.91 -19.30 31.42
C ALA A 233 -7.74 -18.02 31.41
N TYR A 234 -7.70 -17.22 30.33
CA TYR A 234 -8.54 -16.01 30.22
C TYR A 234 -10.04 -16.35 30.14
N LEU A 235 -10.39 -17.43 29.43
CA LEU A 235 -11.78 -17.87 29.32
C LEU A 235 -12.30 -18.45 30.64
N GLU A 236 -11.47 -19.19 31.37
CA GLU A 236 -11.80 -19.76 32.68
C GLU A 236 -11.95 -18.67 33.75
N ALA A 237 -11.02 -17.71 33.82
CA ALA A 237 -11.13 -16.56 34.73
C ALA A 237 -12.37 -15.71 34.46
N ALA A 238 -12.74 -15.51 33.20
CA ALA A 238 -13.97 -14.81 32.86
C ALA A 238 -15.22 -15.60 33.29
N ARG A 239 -15.20 -16.93 33.20
CA ARG A 239 -16.28 -17.80 33.69
C ARG A 239 -16.42 -17.76 35.21
N THR A 240 -15.33 -17.71 35.98
CA THR A 240 -15.39 -17.57 37.44
C THR A 240 -15.99 -16.24 37.86
N LEU A 241 -15.83 -15.18 37.05
CA LEU A 241 -16.49 -13.88 37.22
C LEU A 241 -17.94 -13.84 36.69
N GLY A 242 -18.49 -14.99 36.27
CA GLY A 242 -19.88 -15.12 35.83
C GLY A 242 -20.13 -14.88 34.33
N ALA A 243 -19.10 -14.65 33.52
CA ALA A 243 -19.28 -14.45 32.08
C ALA A 243 -19.73 -15.75 31.38
N LYS A 244 -20.81 -15.67 30.59
CA LYS A 244 -21.37 -16.83 29.87
C LYS A 244 -21.60 -16.55 28.39
N GLY A 245 -21.40 -17.57 27.56
CA GLY A 245 -21.77 -17.57 26.13
C GLY A 245 -21.20 -16.39 25.34
N TYR A 246 -22.08 -15.53 24.82
CA TYR A 246 -21.71 -14.37 24.00
C TYR A 246 -20.79 -13.38 24.74
N GLN A 247 -20.88 -13.30 26.08
CA GLN A 247 -20.02 -12.41 26.85
C GLN A 247 -18.55 -12.84 26.78
N LEU A 248 -18.28 -14.16 26.76
CA LEU A 248 -16.91 -14.67 26.56
C LEU A 248 -16.38 -14.31 25.19
N VAL A 249 -17.25 -14.33 24.17
CA VAL A 249 -16.86 -13.98 22.79
C VAL A 249 -16.56 -12.49 22.67
N PHE A 250 -17.52 -11.63 23.01
CA PHE A 250 -17.40 -10.18 22.76
C PHE A 250 -16.48 -9.45 23.75
N ARG A 251 -16.37 -9.93 24.99
CA ARG A 251 -15.58 -9.25 26.03
C ARG A 251 -14.18 -9.83 26.26
N VAL A 252 -13.92 -11.06 25.82
CA VAL A 252 -12.63 -11.73 26.04
C VAL A 252 -12.01 -12.16 24.72
N ALA A 253 -12.69 -13.01 23.96
CA ALA A 253 -12.10 -13.64 22.77
C ALA A 253 -11.84 -12.64 21.64
N ILE A 254 -12.82 -11.79 21.29
CA ILE A 254 -12.68 -10.79 20.20
C ILE A 254 -11.62 -9.74 20.54
N PRO A 255 -11.61 -9.12 21.74
CA PRO A 255 -10.53 -8.19 22.11
C PRO A 255 -9.15 -8.84 22.03
N HIS A 256 -8.99 -10.07 22.54
CA HIS A 256 -7.72 -10.79 22.45
C HIS A 256 -7.34 -11.16 21.01
N ALA A 257 -8.32 -11.51 20.17
CA ALA A 257 -8.13 -11.86 18.77
C ALA A 257 -7.96 -10.64 17.84
N MET A 258 -8.19 -9.41 18.33
CA MET A 258 -8.15 -8.17 17.55
C MET A 258 -6.88 -8.00 16.70
N PRO A 259 -5.66 -8.33 17.17
CA PRO A 259 -4.44 -8.20 16.37
C PRO A 259 -4.46 -9.09 15.13
N ASN A 260 -4.96 -10.32 15.29
CA ASN A 260 -5.11 -11.29 14.20
C ASN A 260 -6.26 -10.87 13.27
N ILE A 261 -7.38 -10.37 13.79
CA ILE A 261 -8.47 -9.83 12.97
C ILE A 261 -7.96 -8.67 12.09
N LEU A 262 -7.19 -7.73 12.66
CA LEU A 262 -6.60 -6.61 11.91
C LEU A 262 -5.53 -7.06 10.90
N GLN A 263 -4.81 -8.15 11.18
CA GLN A 263 -3.94 -8.80 10.21
C GLN A 263 -4.77 -9.40 9.05
N GLY A 264 -5.89 -10.04 9.36
CA GLY A 264 -6.87 -10.52 8.38
C GLY A 264 -7.40 -9.41 7.50
N MET A 265 -7.70 -8.24 8.06
CA MET A 265 -8.15 -7.06 7.31
C MET A 265 -7.06 -6.60 6.33
N THR A 266 -5.80 -6.61 6.76
CA THR A 266 -4.65 -6.23 5.92
C THR A 266 -4.43 -7.22 4.77
N GLN A 267 -4.50 -8.52 5.07
CA GLN A 267 -4.40 -9.57 4.06
C GLN A 267 -5.59 -9.52 3.08
N GLY A 268 -6.79 -9.30 3.60
CA GLY A 268 -8.01 -9.11 2.82
C GLY A 268 -7.89 -7.92 1.89
N MET A 269 -7.33 -6.79 2.35
CA MET A 269 -7.13 -5.59 1.52
C MET A 269 -6.18 -5.88 0.35
N SER A 270 -5.09 -6.60 0.63
CA SER A 270 -4.14 -7.02 -0.41
C SER A 270 -4.82 -7.92 -1.45
N SER A 271 -5.62 -8.89 -1.00
CA SER A 271 -6.41 -9.74 -1.90
C SER A 271 -7.47 -8.96 -2.69
N ALA A 272 -8.12 -7.98 -2.06
CA ALA A 272 -9.16 -7.15 -2.66
C ALA A 272 -8.60 -6.30 -3.80
N CYS A 273 -7.44 -5.67 -3.60
CA CYS A 273 -6.75 -4.87 -4.60
C CYS A 273 -6.39 -5.70 -5.85
N THR A 274 -5.85 -6.90 -5.67
CA THR A 274 -5.52 -7.80 -6.78
C THR A 274 -6.78 -8.27 -7.51
N ALA A 275 -7.81 -8.68 -6.77
CA ALA A 275 -9.09 -9.11 -7.33
C ALA A 275 -9.79 -7.97 -8.10
N LEU A 276 -9.76 -6.74 -7.56
CA LEU A 276 -10.32 -5.56 -8.19
C LEU A 276 -9.69 -5.30 -9.55
N LEU A 277 -8.35 -5.29 -9.62
CA LEU A 277 -7.64 -4.99 -10.87
C LEU A 277 -8.03 -5.98 -11.97
N VAL A 278 -8.02 -7.28 -11.66
CA VAL A 278 -8.37 -8.33 -12.64
C VAL A 278 -9.85 -8.23 -13.03
N ALA A 279 -10.76 -8.03 -12.06
CA ALA A 279 -12.18 -7.93 -12.33
C ALA A 279 -12.53 -6.71 -13.21
N GLU A 280 -11.90 -5.57 -12.96
CA GLU A 280 -12.11 -4.37 -13.76
C GLU A 280 -11.60 -4.50 -15.19
N MET A 281 -10.48 -5.19 -15.40
CA MET A 281 -9.92 -5.43 -16.72
C MET A 281 -10.82 -6.33 -17.60
N LEU A 282 -11.61 -7.21 -16.99
CA LEU A 282 -12.40 -8.22 -17.71
C LEU A 282 -13.89 -7.86 -17.86
N GLY A 283 -14.42 -6.92 -17.08
CA GLY A 283 -15.86 -6.65 -17.14
C GLY A 283 -16.37 -5.35 -16.53
N ALA A 284 -15.53 -4.47 -15.99
CA ALA A 284 -16.09 -3.20 -15.49
C ALA A 284 -16.42 -2.24 -16.64
N LYS A 285 -17.52 -1.47 -16.50
CA LYS A 285 -17.85 -0.36 -17.40
C LYS A 285 -17.15 0.95 -17.03
N ALA A 286 -16.52 0.99 -15.85
CA ALA A 286 -15.76 2.12 -15.31
C ALA A 286 -14.78 1.60 -14.24
N GLY A 287 -13.58 2.15 -14.18
CA GLY A 287 -12.52 1.70 -13.26
C GLY A 287 -11.13 1.97 -13.82
N LEU A 288 -10.11 1.96 -12.96
CA LEU A 288 -8.72 2.11 -13.37
C LEU A 288 -8.23 0.90 -14.15
N GLY A 289 -8.62 -0.32 -13.77
CA GLY A 289 -8.32 -1.54 -14.53
C GLY A 289 -8.98 -1.54 -15.92
N TRP A 290 -10.24 -1.06 -16.00
CA TRP A 290 -10.91 -0.86 -17.28
C TRP A 290 -10.18 0.16 -18.16
N TYR A 291 -9.78 1.30 -17.58
CA TYR A 291 -9.06 2.35 -18.32
C TYR A 291 -7.71 1.85 -18.82
N ILE A 292 -6.96 1.09 -18.01
CA ILE A 292 -5.70 0.44 -18.43
C ILE A 292 -5.95 -0.45 -19.66
N GLN A 293 -6.95 -1.34 -19.59
CA GLN A 293 -7.25 -2.26 -20.67
C GLN A 293 -7.72 -1.52 -21.93
N TRP A 294 -8.54 -0.49 -21.79
CA TRP A 294 -9.00 0.33 -22.90
C TRP A 294 -7.84 1.03 -23.61
N GLN A 295 -6.98 1.75 -22.87
CA GLN A 295 -5.84 2.46 -23.46
C GLN A 295 -4.81 1.51 -24.07
N LYS A 296 -4.63 0.33 -23.47
CA LYS A 296 -3.79 -0.74 -24.03
C LYS A 296 -4.31 -1.21 -25.39
N SER A 297 -5.62 -1.41 -25.54
CA SER A 297 -6.23 -1.83 -26.82
C SER A 297 -6.05 -0.80 -27.94
N TRP A 298 -5.95 0.48 -27.59
CA TRP A 298 -5.64 1.56 -28.54
C TRP A 298 -4.14 1.84 -28.71
N ALA A 299 -3.28 1.03 -28.08
CA ALA A 299 -1.82 1.22 -28.05
C ALA A 299 -1.37 2.59 -27.52
N ILE A 300 -2.19 3.27 -26.71
CA ILE A 300 -1.86 4.55 -26.07
C ILE A 300 -1.25 4.25 -24.69
N TYR A 301 -0.01 3.76 -24.70
CA TYR A 301 0.67 3.32 -23.49
C TYR A 301 0.91 4.47 -22.50
N SER A 302 1.15 5.72 -22.93
CA SER A 302 1.34 6.85 -22.01
C SER A 302 0.16 7.01 -21.04
N LYS A 303 -1.07 6.86 -21.55
CA LYS A 303 -2.30 6.88 -20.74
C LYS A 303 -2.46 5.61 -19.91
N MET A 304 -2.13 4.44 -20.47
CA MET A 304 -2.13 3.18 -19.72
C MET A 304 -1.22 3.26 -18.49
N TYR A 305 0.04 3.67 -18.65
CA TYR A 305 0.99 3.83 -17.55
C TYR A 305 0.57 4.91 -16.56
N ALA A 306 -0.08 6.00 -17.02
CA ALA A 306 -0.65 7.01 -16.13
C ALA A 306 -1.66 6.40 -15.14
N ALA A 307 -2.56 5.52 -15.62
CA ALA A 307 -3.49 4.81 -14.75
C ALA A 307 -2.81 3.78 -13.84
N VAL A 308 -1.72 3.12 -14.31
CA VAL A 308 -0.90 2.23 -13.46
C VAL A 308 -0.22 3.00 -12.33
N VAL A 309 0.37 4.17 -12.60
CA VAL A 309 0.95 5.01 -11.54
C VAL A 309 -0.14 5.40 -10.53
N LEU A 310 -1.30 5.80 -11.03
CA LEU A 310 -2.41 6.26 -10.20
C LEU A 310 -2.99 5.13 -9.31
N ILE A 311 -3.11 3.90 -9.83
CA ILE A 311 -3.53 2.75 -9.01
C ILE A 311 -2.52 2.41 -7.92
N CYS A 312 -1.20 2.47 -8.21
CA CYS A 312 -0.15 2.28 -7.21
C CYS A 312 -0.24 3.31 -6.08
N VAL A 313 -0.45 4.58 -6.42
CA VAL A 313 -0.62 5.67 -5.42
C VAL A 313 -1.85 5.42 -4.56
N ILE A 314 -2.99 5.09 -5.16
CA ILE A 314 -4.24 4.85 -4.42
C ILE A 314 -4.12 3.63 -3.51
N PHE A 315 -3.65 2.50 -4.01
CA PHE A 315 -3.52 1.28 -3.19
C PHE A 315 -2.54 1.48 -2.04
N THR A 316 -1.45 2.21 -2.28
CA THR A 316 -0.53 2.61 -1.21
C THR A 316 -1.22 3.51 -0.18
N ALA A 317 -2.03 4.48 -0.61
CA ALA A 317 -2.78 5.35 0.28
C ALA A 317 -3.83 4.59 1.11
N VAL A 318 -4.57 3.65 0.50
CA VAL A 318 -5.55 2.80 1.20
C VAL A 318 -4.85 1.89 2.21
N ALA A 319 -3.74 1.25 1.83
CA ALA A 319 -2.94 0.42 2.74
C ALA A 319 -2.36 1.24 3.90
N PHE A 320 -1.90 2.46 3.62
CA PHE A 320 -1.43 3.39 4.65
C PHE A 320 -2.55 3.77 5.63
N ALA A 321 -3.73 4.12 5.13
CA ALA A 321 -4.90 4.45 5.96
C ALA A 321 -5.29 3.27 6.87
N LEU A 322 -5.28 2.04 6.33
CA LEU A 322 -5.56 0.84 7.11
C LEU A 322 -4.51 0.60 8.21
N ASN A 323 -3.23 0.82 7.91
CA ASN A 323 -2.16 0.71 8.90
C ASN A 323 -2.28 1.76 10.02
N VAL A 324 -2.69 2.99 9.69
CA VAL A 324 -2.97 4.03 10.69
C VAL A 324 -4.14 3.61 11.58
N LEU A 325 -5.22 3.10 10.99
CA LEU A 325 -6.37 2.58 11.74
C LEU A 325 -5.95 1.45 12.70
N LYS A 326 -5.16 0.49 12.22
CA LYS A 326 -4.60 -0.60 13.05
C LYS A 326 -3.80 -0.06 14.23
N LYS A 327 -2.93 0.93 14.01
CA LYS A 327 -2.14 1.54 15.09
C LYS A 327 -3.01 2.23 16.13
N ILE A 328 -4.14 2.82 15.74
CA ILE A 328 -5.09 3.45 16.69
C ILE A 328 -5.83 2.39 17.49
N LEU A 329 -6.32 1.33 16.85
CA LEU A 329 -7.08 0.26 17.50
C LEU A 329 -6.22 -0.61 18.43
N LEU A 330 -4.93 -0.76 18.12
CA LEU A 330 -3.98 -1.55 18.92
C LEU A 330 -3.12 -0.72 19.88
N ARG A 331 -3.50 0.52 20.20
CA ARG A 331 -2.75 1.37 21.15
C ARG A 331 -2.58 0.73 22.54
N TRP A 332 -3.56 -0.06 22.96
CA TRP A 332 -3.58 -0.79 24.22
C TRP A 332 -2.62 -2.00 24.26
N GLN A 333 -2.16 -2.50 23.10
CA GLN A 333 -1.12 -3.53 23.06
C GLN A 333 0.25 -2.88 23.15
N GLU A 334 0.81 -2.87 24.36
CA GLU A 334 2.19 -2.48 24.57
C GLU A 334 3.15 -3.48 23.87
N GLY A 335 4.10 -2.97 23.10
CA GLY A 335 5.27 -3.73 22.62
C GLY A 335 5.19 -4.43 21.26
N VAL A 336 4.05 -4.45 20.55
CA VAL A 336 3.90 -5.24 19.29
C VAL A 336 4.11 -4.42 18.00
N VAL A 337 4.07 -3.08 18.07
CA VAL A 337 4.40 -2.23 16.91
C VAL A 337 5.80 -1.63 17.11
N LYS A 338 6.81 -2.35 16.62
CA LYS A 338 8.16 -1.81 16.38
C LYS A 338 8.23 -1.10 15.04
#